data_AF-A0AAD9Z9W4-F1
#
_entry.id   AF-A0AAD9Z9W4-F1
#
_cell.length_a   1.000
_cell.length_b   1.000
_cell.length_c   1.000
_cell.angle_alpha   90.00
_cell.angle_beta   90.00
_cell.angle_gamma   90.00
#
_symmetry.space_group_name_H-M   'P 1'
#
loop_
_entity.id
_entity.type
_entity.pdbx_description
1 polymer ?
#
loop_
_entity_poly.entity_id
_entity_poly.type
_entity_poly.pdbx_seq_one_letter_code
_entity_poly.pdbx_strand_id
1 'polypeptide(L)'
;MDYQDYSQLPPPEMGPRPSLLPFLADHHLPYIVPAIVYWVTSFIFHYIDTRGLLSAYKLHTPAEDLTKNRATKTNVIKFALFQQACQCTLGYLMATEEQFVSHEYAIAAWAQKIRYGEILAIQWMRYLGLELAWIADDFKGFGSGFPAPFMQDTYGSNIGNLSQVVQPQTAMVPITFSAWELITAKSFYWILVPLFQYISVMVLADTMQYFTHRAFHVNKWLYKHIHSMHHDIYVPYAYGAFYNHPLETIPIDMVFFPIHQTWGMKHNFSVYGSFWDWLMGTHWSPFDQRAQEKYKRGKVTAEASAAKKKLREKAPAMVIGNSTAVEI
;
A
#
# COMPACT_ATOMS: atom_id res chain seq x y z
N MET A 1 -4.41 -34.83 -29.34
CA MET A 1 -3.46 -33.72 -29.39
C MET A 1 -2.92 -33.56 -27.99
N ASP A 2 -1.67 -33.93 -27.80
CA ASP A 2 -0.95 -33.83 -26.53
C ASP A 2 -0.20 -32.48 -26.48
N TYR A 3 0.18 -32.04 -25.29
CA TYR A 3 0.92 -30.79 -25.04
C TYR A 3 2.19 -30.67 -25.89
N GLN A 4 2.84 -31.80 -26.18
CA GLN A 4 4.06 -31.87 -26.96
C GLN A 4 3.86 -31.60 -28.45
N ASP A 5 2.62 -31.57 -28.93
CA ASP A 5 2.30 -31.32 -30.34
C ASP A 5 2.39 -29.82 -30.71
N TYR A 6 2.56 -28.92 -29.71
CA TYR A 6 2.63 -27.47 -29.92
C TYR A 6 4.06 -26.94 -29.78
N SER A 7 4.38 -25.94 -30.60
CA SER A 7 5.65 -25.21 -30.55
C SER A 7 5.86 -24.59 -29.17
N GLN A 8 6.81 -25.13 -28.41
CA GLN A 8 7.15 -24.67 -27.07
C GLN A 8 8.03 -23.43 -27.14
N LEU A 9 7.80 -22.46 -26.24
CA LEU A 9 8.76 -21.36 -26.07
C LEU A 9 10.16 -21.92 -25.78
N PRO A 10 11.22 -21.29 -26.32
CA PRO A 10 12.58 -21.63 -25.94
C PRO A 10 12.75 -21.42 -24.43
N PRO A 11 13.76 -22.04 -23.79
CA PRO A 11 14.07 -21.76 -22.39
C PRO A 11 14.23 -20.25 -22.13
N PRO A 12 13.80 -19.74 -20.96
CA PRO A 12 13.91 -18.31 -20.67
C PRO A 12 15.38 -17.91 -20.56
N GLU A 13 15.77 -16.89 -21.32
CA GLU A 13 17.04 -16.22 -21.10
C GLU A 13 16.88 -15.22 -19.95
N MET A 14 17.56 -15.50 -18.85
CA MET A 14 17.61 -14.62 -17.69
C MET A 14 18.78 -13.65 -17.82
N GLY A 15 18.51 -12.36 -17.61
CA GLY A 15 19.51 -11.31 -17.71
C GLY A 15 19.37 -10.25 -16.60
N PRO A 16 20.37 -9.37 -16.44
CA PRO A 16 20.26 -8.25 -15.53
C PRO A 16 19.14 -7.30 -16.01
N ARG A 17 18.33 -6.80 -15.06
CA ARG A 17 17.29 -5.81 -15.37
C ARG A 17 17.93 -4.48 -15.82
N PRO A 18 17.40 -3.81 -16.86
CA PRO A 18 17.85 -2.46 -17.21
C PRO A 18 17.64 -1.50 -16.04
N SER A 19 18.70 -0.78 -15.65
CA SER A 19 18.63 0.17 -14.55
C SER A 19 17.72 1.35 -14.86
N LEU A 20 16.86 1.71 -13.90
CA LEU A 20 16.01 2.90 -13.97
C LEU A 20 16.83 4.19 -13.82
N LEU A 21 17.87 4.15 -12.97
CA LEU A 21 18.75 5.28 -12.72
C LEU A 21 20.19 4.89 -13.04
N PRO A 22 20.94 5.73 -13.79
CA PRO A 22 22.31 5.40 -14.18
C PRO A 22 23.31 5.40 -13.01
N PHE A 23 22.92 5.92 -11.83
CA PHE A 23 23.79 6.10 -10.67
C PHE A 23 23.35 5.28 -9.44
N LEU A 24 22.25 4.53 -9.51
CA LEU A 24 21.72 3.77 -8.38
C LEU A 24 21.13 2.45 -8.89
N ALA A 25 21.59 1.33 -8.34
CA ALA A 25 21.04 0.03 -8.67
C ALA A 25 19.58 -0.09 -8.21
N ASP A 26 18.73 -0.67 -9.06
CA ASP A 26 17.28 -0.71 -8.87
C ASP A 26 16.87 -1.43 -7.58
N HIS A 27 17.64 -2.44 -7.15
CA HIS A 27 17.37 -3.18 -5.91
C HIS A 27 17.51 -2.32 -4.64
N HIS A 28 18.10 -1.12 -4.73
CA HIS A 28 18.17 -0.16 -3.64
C HIS A 28 16.93 0.76 -3.56
N LEU A 29 16.17 0.90 -4.65
CA LEU A 29 15.01 1.78 -4.70
C LEU A 29 13.90 1.42 -3.68
N PRO A 30 13.56 0.15 -3.43
CA PRO A 30 12.43 -0.21 -2.57
C PRO A 30 12.52 0.30 -1.12
N TYR A 31 13.73 0.50 -0.57
CA TYR A 31 13.89 1.01 0.79
C TYR A 31 14.33 2.48 0.86
N ILE A 32 14.86 3.05 -0.23
CA ILE A 32 15.22 4.48 -0.29
C ILE A 32 14.01 5.34 -0.63
N VAL A 33 13.24 4.95 -1.66
CA VAL A 33 12.14 5.77 -2.20
C VAL A 33 11.06 6.04 -1.15
N PRO A 34 10.60 5.06 -0.34
CA PRO A 34 9.58 5.34 0.69
C PRO A 34 10.03 6.38 1.72
N ALA A 35 11.30 6.35 2.14
CA ALA A 35 11.83 7.34 3.08
C ALA A 35 11.85 8.76 2.47
N ILE A 36 12.23 8.88 1.19
CA ILE A 36 12.20 10.16 0.47
C ILE A 36 10.76 10.66 0.36
N VAL A 37 9.84 9.82 -0.11
CA VAL A 37 8.41 10.17 -0.28
C VAL A 37 7.80 10.60 1.06
N TYR A 38 8.14 9.90 2.15
CA TYR A 38 7.72 10.26 3.49
C TYR A 38 8.12 11.68 3.88
N TRP A 39 9.41 12.04 3.73
CA TRP A 39 9.89 13.36 4.12
C TRP A 39 9.38 14.47 3.21
N VAL A 40 9.36 14.24 1.90
CA VAL A 40 8.80 15.21 0.93
C VAL A 40 7.34 15.50 1.28
N THR A 41 6.54 14.46 1.48
CA THR A 41 5.13 14.60 1.85
C THR A 41 4.98 15.30 3.21
N SER A 42 5.76 14.87 4.21
CA SER A 42 5.76 15.48 5.55
C SER A 42 6.10 16.97 5.50
N PHE A 43 7.09 17.37 4.70
CA PHE A 43 7.46 18.77 4.54
C PHE A 43 6.41 19.58 3.82
N ILE A 44 5.75 19.04 2.80
CA ILE A 44 4.62 19.69 2.14
C ILE A 44 3.49 19.93 3.14
N PHE A 45 3.09 18.92 3.92
CA PHE A 45 2.05 19.07 4.94
C PHE A 45 2.45 20.04 6.05
N HIS A 46 3.71 19.99 6.48
CA HIS A 46 4.23 20.93 7.48
C HIS A 46 4.23 22.38 6.97
N TYR A 47 4.59 22.58 5.70
CA TYR A 47 4.54 23.89 5.03
C TYR A 47 3.10 24.41 4.98
N ILE A 48 2.15 23.56 4.56
CA ILE A 48 0.71 23.92 4.52
C ILE A 48 0.20 24.33 5.91
N ASP A 49 0.53 23.56 6.95
CA ASP A 49 0.09 23.83 8.33
C ASP A 49 0.70 25.12 8.89
N THR A 50 2.01 25.34 8.72
CA THR A 50 2.70 26.53 9.25
C THR A 50 2.30 27.83 8.55
N ARG A 51 1.88 27.74 7.28
CA ARG A 51 1.35 28.90 6.52
C ARG A 51 -0.14 29.10 6.70
N GLY A 52 -0.82 28.20 7.40
CA GLY A 52 -2.27 28.30 7.67
C GLY A 52 -3.16 28.18 6.44
N LEU A 53 -2.64 27.65 5.31
CA LEU A 53 -3.31 27.64 4.01
C LEU A 53 -4.64 26.87 4.04
N LEU A 54 -4.72 25.81 4.87
CA LEU A 54 -5.91 24.97 5.04
C LEU A 54 -6.43 25.00 6.49
N SER A 55 -6.18 26.09 7.22
CA SER A 55 -6.58 26.21 8.63
C SER A 55 -8.08 26.02 8.87
N ALA A 56 -8.94 26.35 7.90
CA ALA A 56 -10.38 26.14 7.95
C ALA A 56 -10.80 24.65 8.07
N TYR A 57 -9.95 23.72 7.62
CA TYR A 57 -10.23 22.28 7.63
C TYR A 57 -9.57 21.55 8.81
N LYS A 58 -8.90 22.28 9.71
CA LYS A 58 -8.16 21.69 10.81
C LYS A 58 -9.13 21.10 11.86
N LEU A 59 -9.01 19.80 12.11
CA LEU A 59 -9.85 19.09 13.07
C LEU A 59 -9.52 19.44 14.53
N HIS A 60 -8.24 19.71 14.82
CA HIS A 60 -7.75 20.03 16.15
C HIS A 60 -7.46 21.52 16.30
N THR A 61 -7.84 22.07 17.44
CA THR A 61 -7.55 23.47 17.80
C THR A 61 -6.05 23.65 18.10
N PRO A 62 -5.50 24.86 17.92
CA PRO A 62 -4.12 25.16 18.34
C PRO A 62 -3.89 24.92 19.85
N ALA A 63 -4.94 25.08 20.67
CA ALA A 63 -4.88 24.77 22.10
C ALA A 63 -4.67 23.28 22.36
N GLU A 64 -5.33 22.40 21.59
CA GLU A 64 -5.11 20.94 21.69
C GLU A 64 -3.69 20.56 21.30
N ASP A 65 -3.15 21.11 20.22
CA ASP A 65 -1.76 20.85 19.79
C ASP A 65 -0.74 21.20 20.88
N LEU A 66 -0.92 22.36 21.54
CA LEU A 66 -0.03 22.84 22.58
C LEU A 66 -0.13 22.12 23.93
N THR A 67 -1.22 21.40 24.19
CA THR A 67 -1.54 20.88 25.53
C THR A 67 -1.78 19.38 25.60
N LYS A 68 -2.15 18.72 24.50
CA LYS A 68 -2.51 17.30 24.49
C LYS A 68 -1.37 16.40 24.04
N ASN A 69 -0.46 16.90 23.20
CA ASN A 69 0.72 16.13 22.78
C ASN A 69 1.69 15.98 23.96
N ARG A 70 2.03 14.74 24.28
CA ARG A 70 3.08 14.42 25.27
C ARG A 70 4.44 14.30 24.61
N ALA A 71 4.48 13.83 23.36
CA ALA A 71 5.70 13.71 22.57
C ALA A 71 6.13 15.07 21.98
N THR A 72 7.42 15.40 22.13
CA THR A 72 8.02 16.59 21.51
C THR A 72 8.33 16.33 20.03
N LYS A 73 8.22 17.37 19.20
CA LYS A 73 8.54 17.30 17.76
C LYS A 73 9.95 16.73 17.50
N THR A 74 10.93 17.09 18.33
CA THR A 74 12.31 16.59 18.24
C THR A 74 12.39 15.09 18.48
N ASN A 75 11.66 14.56 19.47
CA ASN A 75 11.65 13.12 19.73
C ASN A 75 11.02 12.36 18.56
N VAL A 76 9.92 12.89 18.02
CA VAL A 76 9.24 12.32 16.85
C VAL A 76 10.19 12.22 15.64
N ILE A 77 10.91 13.31 15.33
CA ILE A 77 11.87 13.32 14.21
C ILE A 77 13.01 12.30 14.46
N LYS A 78 13.56 12.26 15.68
CA LYS A 78 14.63 11.31 16.02
C LYS A 78 14.20 9.85 15.85
N PHE A 79 12.99 9.51 16.31
CA PHE A 79 12.44 8.16 16.15
C PHE A 79 12.18 7.81 14.69
N ALA A 80 11.61 8.73 13.91
CA ALA A 80 11.40 8.54 12.48
C ALA A 80 12.71 8.25 11.74
N LEU A 81 13.75 9.05 12.01
CA LEU A 81 15.07 8.85 11.40
C LEU A 81 15.71 7.52 11.85
N PHE A 82 15.58 7.15 13.12
CA PHE A 82 16.11 5.89 13.63
C PHE A 82 15.43 4.69 12.97
N GLN A 83 14.09 4.68 12.91
CA GLN A 83 13.33 3.59 12.28
C GLN A 83 13.65 3.47 10.79
N GLN A 84 13.70 4.59 10.06
CA GLN A 84 14.09 4.59 8.66
C GLN A 84 15.53 4.12 8.45
N ALA A 85 16.46 4.50 9.34
CA ALA A 85 17.83 3.99 9.27
C ALA A 85 17.87 2.46 9.46
N CYS A 86 17.09 1.92 10.41
CA CYS A 86 16.94 0.48 10.57
C CYS A 86 16.32 -0.20 9.34
N GLN A 87 15.25 0.38 8.76
CA GLN A 87 14.59 -0.14 7.56
C GLN A 87 15.54 -0.13 6.35
N CYS A 88 16.27 0.95 6.12
CA CYS A 88 17.27 1.05 5.06
C CYS A 88 18.42 0.07 5.27
N THR A 89 18.88 -0.12 6.51
CA THR A 89 19.94 -1.09 6.84
C THR A 89 19.48 -2.51 6.56
N LEU A 90 18.29 -2.88 7.03
CA LEU A 90 17.72 -4.20 6.78
C LEU A 90 17.46 -4.42 5.28
N GLY A 91 16.89 -3.43 4.60
CA GLY A 91 16.67 -3.44 3.16
C GLY A 91 17.97 -3.64 2.38
N TYR A 92 19.05 -2.97 2.78
CA TYR A 92 20.37 -3.16 2.19
C TYR A 92 20.92 -4.58 2.43
N LEU A 93 20.81 -5.11 3.65
CA LEU A 93 21.27 -6.46 3.98
C LEU A 93 20.48 -7.58 3.28
N MET A 94 19.21 -7.32 2.97
CA MET A 94 18.31 -8.25 2.29
C MET A 94 18.24 -8.03 0.77
N ALA A 95 18.82 -6.94 0.26
CA ALA A 95 18.76 -6.62 -1.15
C ALA A 95 19.50 -7.68 -1.96
N THR A 96 18.78 -8.31 -2.87
CA THR A 96 19.33 -9.29 -3.80
C THR A 96 19.17 -8.78 -5.21
N GLU A 97 20.15 -9.11 -6.06
CA GLU A 97 20.03 -8.82 -7.48
C GLU A 97 18.97 -9.75 -8.08
N GLU A 98 17.92 -9.16 -8.64
CA GLU A 98 16.88 -9.91 -9.33
C GLU A 98 17.30 -10.16 -10.77
N GLN A 99 17.32 -11.43 -11.16
CA GLN A 99 17.39 -11.81 -12.56
C GLN A 99 16.02 -11.61 -13.20
N PHE A 100 16.03 -11.01 -14.39
CA PHE A 100 14.83 -10.62 -15.10
C PHE A 100 14.70 -11.41 -16.40
N VAL A 101 13.47 -11.80 -16.71
CA VAL A 101 13.07 -12.35 -18.01
C VAL A 101 12.39 -11.24 -18.78
N SER A 102 12.71 -11.09 -20.07
CA SER A 102 12.17 -9.99 -20.89
C SER A 102 10.65 -9.90 -20.83
N HIS A 103 10.10 -8.68 -20.90
CA HIS A 103 8.66 -8.46 -20.90
C HIS A 103 7.99 -9.21 -22.06
N GLU A 104 8.66 -9.27 -23.20
CA GLU A 104 8.22 -9.96 -24.41
C GLU A 104 8.11 -11.46 -24.18
N TYR A 105 9.12 -12.07 -23.56
CA TYR A 105 9.07 -13.49 -23.20
C TYR A 105 7.98 -13.75 -22.15
N ALA A 106 7.86 -12.90 -21.13
CA ALA A 106 6.84 -13.07 -20.09
C ALA A 106 5.41 -12.98 -20.66
N ILE A 107 5.16 -12.06 -21.60
CA ILE A 107 3.89 -11.97 -22.32
C ILE A 107 3.67 -13.22 -23.18
N ALA A 108 4.71 -13.67 -23.90
CA ALA A 108 4.62 -14.90 -24.69
C ALA A 108 4.29 -16.12 -23.83
N ALA A 109 4.87 -16.22 -22.63
CA ALA A 109 4.57 -17.30 -21.68
C ALA A 109 3.10 -17.26 -21.21
N TRP A 110 2.53 -16.07 -21.01
CA TRP A 110 1.10 -15.92 -20.75
C TRP A 110 0.25 -16.33 -21.94
N ALA A 111 0.62 -15.94 -23.16
CA ALA A 111 -0.08 -16.35 -24.38
C ALA A 111 -0.05 -17.88 -24.56
N GLN A 112 1.08 -18.52 -24.25
CA GLN A 112 1.21 -19.98 -24.27
C GLN A 112 0.28 -20.65 -23.25
N LYS A 113 0.18 -20.11 -22.03
CA LYS A 113 -0.78 -20.60 -21.01
C LYS A 113 -2.23 -20.45 -21.45
N ILE A 114 -2.57 -19.35 -22.12
CA ILE A 114 -3.92 -19.11 -22.66
C ILE A 114 -4.26 -20.14 -23.73
N ARG A 115 -3.35 -20.38 -24.68
CA ARG A 115 -3.50 -21.41 -25.72
C ARG A 115 -3.70 -22.80 -25.12
N TYR A 116 -2.95 -23.14 -24.07
CA TYR A 116 -3.16 -24.41 -23.36
C TYR A 116 -4.50 -24.49 -22.66
N GLY A 117 -4.94 -23.38 -22.04
CA GLY A 117 -6.27 -23.28 -21.46
C GLY A 117 -7.38 -23.53 -22.49
N GLU A 118 -7.23 -22.98 -23.70
CA GLU A 118 -8.14 -23.20 -24.82
C GLU A 118 -8.20 -24.67 -25.23
N ILE A 119 -7.04 -25.28 -25.49
CA ILE A 119 -6.96 -26.68 -25.93
C ILE A 119 -7.61 -27.60 -24.89
N LEU A 120 -7.30 -27.38 -23.61
CA LEU A 120 -7.91 -28.14 -22.51
C LEU A 120 -9.42 -27.92 -22.48
N ALA A 121 -9.90 -26.68 -22.60
CA ALA A 121 -11.32 -26.37 -22.62
C ALA A 121 -12.04 -27.09 -23.77
N ILE A 122 -11.48 -27.09 -24.98
CA ILE A 122 -12.02 -27.80 -26.14
C ILE A 122 -12.04 -29.31 -25.91
N GLN A 123 -10.98 -29.88 -25.33
CA GLN A 123 -10.93 -31.31 -25.00
C GLN A 123 -11.98 -31.69 -23.96
N TRP A 124 -12.15 -30.88 -22.92
CA TRP A 124 -13.19 -31.06 -21.91
C TRP A 124 -14.59 -30.96 -22.50
N MET A 125 -14.85 -29.99 -23.39
CA MET A 125 -16.13 -29.88 -24.07
C MET A 125 -16.44 -31.12 -24.92
N ARG A 126 -15.45 -31.60 -25.70
CA ARG A 126 -15.58 -32.85 -26.47
C ARG A 126 -15.86 -34.06 -25.58
N TYR A 127 -15.15 -34.16 -24.44
CA TYR A 127 -15.37 -35.24 -23.48
C TYR A 127 -16.80 -35.21 -22.90
N LEU A 128 -17.36 -34.02 -22.68
CA LEU A 128 -18.73 -33.83 -22.20
C LEU A 128 -19.80 -34.00 -23.30
N GLY A 129 -19.41 -34.40 -24.52
CA GLY A 129 -20.33 -34.55 -25.65
C GLY A 129 -20.89 -33.23 -26.20
N LEU A 130 -20.28 -32.09 -25.83
CA LEU A 130 -20.62 -30.79 -26.38
C LEU A 130 -19.92 -30.64 -27.75
N GLU A 131 -20.64 -30.95 -28.83
CA GLU A 131 -20.14 -30.67 -30.17
C GLU A 131 -20.14 -29.16 -30.44
N LEU A 132 -18.99 -28.55 -30.73
CA LEU A 132 -18.91 -27.12 -31.08
C LEU A 132 -19.44 -26.79 -32.49
N ALA A 133 -19.96 -27.78 -33.23
CA ALA A 133 -20.48 -27.57 -34.58
C ALA A 133 -21.66 -26.58 -34.59
N TRP A 134 -22.54 -26.61 -33.58
CA TRP A 134 -23.65 -25.66 -33.47
C TRP A 134 -23.18 -24.22 -33.19
N ILE A 135 -22.07 -24.05 -32.47
CA ILE A 135 -21.45 -22.74 -32.22
C ILE A 135 -21.00 -22.14 -33.56
N ALA A 136 -20.32 -22.92 -34.40
CA ALA A 136 -19.88 -22.45 -35.72
C ALA A 136 -21.06 -22.05 -36.64
N ASP A 137 -22.24 -22.67 -36.48
CA ASP A 137 -23.43 -22.37 -37.27
C ASP A 137 -24.25 -21.17 -36.74
N ASP A 138 -24.37 -20.99 -35.42
CA ASP A 138 -25.11 -19.86 -34.80
C ASP A 138 -24.35 -18.52 -34.87
N PHE A 139 -23.01 -18.55 -34.95
CA PHE A 139 -22.18 -17.34 -35.03
C PHE A 139 -22.15 -16.67 -36.41
N LYS A 140 -22.84 -17.22 -37.42
CA LYS A 140 -23.04 -16.55 -38.72
C LYS A 140 -23.83 -15.23 -38.60
N GLY A 141 -24.60 -15.04 -37.52
CA GLY A 141 -25.39 -13.83 -37.25
C GLY A 141 -24.73 -12.80 -36.32
N PHE A 142 -23.69 -13.19 -35.57
CA PHE A 142 -22.89 -12.27 -34.76
C PHE A 142 -21.69 -11.86 -35.59
N GLY A 143 -21.76 -10.67 -36.21
CA GLY A 143 -20.65 -10.10 -36.97
C GLY A 143 -19.32 -10.17 -36.20
N SER A 144 -18.21 -10.15 -36.95
CA SER A 144 -16.77 -10.33 -36.64
C SER A 144 -16.17 -9.99 -35.26
N GLY A 145 -16.92 -9.50 -34.28
CA GLY A 145 -16.50 -9.33 -32.89
C GLY A 145 -16.78 -10.58 -32.06
N PHE A 146 -15.71 -11.12 -31.48
CA PHE A 146 -15.63 -12.11 -30.40
C PHE A 146 -15.31 -13.59 -30.73
N PRO A 147 -15.86 -14.27 -31.75
CA PRO A 147 -15.42 -15.63 -32.10
C PRO A 147 -14.71 -15.76 -33.46
N ALA A 148 -14.82 -14.78 -34.35
CA ALA A 148 -14.15 -14.82 -35.65
C ALA A 148 -12.61 -14.91 -35.52
N PRO A 149 -11.94 -14.17 -34.60
CA PRO A 149 -10.51 -14.35 -34.36
C PRO A 149 -10.16 -15.70 -33.71
N PHE A 150 -11.12 -16.32 -33.02
CA PHE A 150 -10.98 -17.61 -32.33
C PHE A 150 -10.89 -18.77 -33.33
N MET A 151 -11.57 -18.65 -34.48
CA MET A 151 -11.61 -19.67 -35.54
C MET A 151 -10.76 -19.33 -36.77
N GLN A 152 -10.53 -18.04 -37.05
CA GLN A 152 -9.83 -17.60 -38.27
C GLN A 152 -8.30 -17.80 -38.17
N ASP A 153 -7.72 -17.74 -36.96
CA ASP A 153 -6.29 -18.03 -36.74
C ASP A 153 -5.97 -19.54 -36.69
N THR A 154 -6.98 -20.42 -36.69
CA THR A 154 -6.77 -21.88 -36.87
C THR A 154 -6.45 -22.23 -38.34
N TYR A 155 -6.72 -21.34 -39.30
CA TYR A 155 -6.56 -21.65 -40.74
C TYR A 155 -5.99 -20.54 -41.64
N GLY A 156 -5.67 -19.31 -41.17
CA GLY A 156 -5.18 -18.28 -42.09
C GLY A 156 -4.49 -17.07 -41.47
N SER A 157 -3.15 -17.11 -41.49
CA SER A 157 -2.18 -16.00 -41.68
C SER A 157 -2.61 -14.55 -41.32
N ASN A 158 -1.90 -13.93 -40.37
CA ASN A 158 -1.38 -12.55 -40.46
C ASN A 158 -0.31 -12.24 -39.40
N ILE A 159 0.79 -13.01 -39.42
CA ILE A 159 1.87 -12.94 -38.41
C ILE A 159 3.17 -12.43 -39.02
N GLY A 160 3.07 -11.38 -39.84
CA GLY A 160 4.22 -10.76 -40.52
C GLY A 160 5.07 -9.86 -39.63
N ASN A 161 4.49 -9.21 -38.61
CA ASN A 161 5.15 -8.09 -37.91
C ASN A 161 5.33 -8.25 -36.39
N LEU A 162 4.97 -9.38 -35.80
CA LEU A 162 5.19 -9.68 -34.37
C LEU A 162 6.09 -10.92 -34.15
N SER A 163 6.44 -11.63 -35.22
CA SER A 163 7.27 -12.84 -35.23
C SER A 163 8.78 -12.58 -35.13
N GLN A 164 9.22 -11.32 -35.10
CA GLN A 164 10.65 -10.97 -35.07
C GLN A 164 11.24 -10.79 -33.66
N VAL A 165 10.42 -10.80 -32.60
CA VAL A 165 10.91 -10.44 -31.25
C VAL A 165 11.28 -11.65 -30.39
N VAL A 166 10.96 -12.87 -30.85
CA VAL A 166 11.31 -14.13 -30.17
C VAL A 166 11.98 -15.08 -31.16
N GLN A 167 13.22 -14.79 -31.56
CA GLN A 167 14.07 -15.79 -32.23
C GLN A 167 15.46 -15.83 -31.58
N PRO A 168 15.83 -16.95 -30.92
CA PRO A 168 17.19 -17.43 -30.98
C PRO A 168 17.44 -18.02 -32.39
N GLN A 169 18.62 -17.78 -32.96
CA GLN A 169 18.99 -18.04 -34.36
C GLN A 169 19.00 -19.53 -34.81
N THR A 170 18.36 -20.45 -34.08
CA THR A 170 18.51 -21.90 -34.29
C THR A 170 17.24 -22.76 -34.22
N ALA A 171 16.03 -22.21 -34.05
CA ALA A 171 14.79 -23.02 -34.04
C ALA A 171 13.90 -22.82 -35.29
N MET A 172 13.60 -23.92 -36.00
CA MET A 172 12.99 -23.98 -37.33
C MET A 172 11.48 -23.67 -37.47
N VAL A 173 10.79 -23.15 -36.45
CA VAL A 173 9.40 -22.67 -36.62
C VAL A 173 9.19 -21.43 -35.74
N PRO A 174 8.84 -20.25 -36.30
CA PRO A 174 8.49 -19.10 -35.49
C PRO A 174 7.24 -19.42 -34.67
N ILE A 175 7.34 -19.31 -33.36
CA ILE A 175 6.18 -19.43 -32.46
C ILE A 175 5.33 -18.19 -32.68
N THR A 176 4.08 -18.41 -33.06
CA THR A 176 3.18 -17.32 -33.41
C THR A 176 1.87 -17.42 -32.65
N PHE A 177 1.48 -16.31 -32.04
CA PHE A 177 0.25 -16.16 -31.27
C PHE A 177 -0.75 -15.31 -32.06
N SER A 178 -2.04 -15.65 -31.94
CA SER A 178 -3.14 -14.83 -32.45
C SER A 178 -3.17 -13.46 -31.79
N ALA A 179 -3.83 -12.51 -32.44
CA ALA A 179 -3.96 -11.15 -31.89
C ALA A 179 -4.69 -11.14 -30.53
N TRP A 180 -5.73 -11.97 -30.37
CA TRP A 180 -6.52 -12.02 -29.14
C TRP A 180 -5.75 -12.69 -27.99
N GLU A 181 -4.97 -13.75 -28.27
CA GLU A 181 -4.10 -14.37 -27.27
C GLU A 181 -3.09 -13.36 -26.73
N LEU A 182 -2.48 -12.56 -27.61
CA LEU A 182 -1.52 -11.54 -27.21
C LEU A 182 -2.16 -10.38 -26.44
N ILE A 183 -3.34 -9.91 -26.85
CA ILE A 183 -4.07 -8.86 -26.11
C ILE A 183 -4.47 -9.36 -24.72
N THR A 184 -4.96 -10.59 -24.65
CA THR A 184 -5.35 -11.24 -23.39
C THR A 184 -4.12 -11.42 -22.51
N ALA A 185 -3.02 -11.96 -23.04
CA ALA A 185 -1.75 -12.13 -22.34
C ALA A 185 -1.20 -10.81 -21.78
N LYS A 186 -1.22 -9.73 -22.57
CA LYS A 186 -0.83 -8.39 -22.13
C LYS A 186 -1.72 -7.89 -20.99
N SER A 187 -3.02 -8.13 -21.07
CA SER A 187 -3.98 -7.74 -20.02
C SER A 187 -3.71 -8.50 -18.73
N PHE A 188 -3.43 -9.80 -18.79
CA PHE A 188 -3.01 -10.58 -17.62
C PHE A 188 -1.70 -10.05 -17.03
N TYR A 189 -0.69 -9.85 -17.87
CA TYR A 189 0.66 -9.46 -17.46
C TYR A 189 0.72 -8.04 -16.85
N TRP A 190 0.13 -7.05 -17.52
CA TRP A 190 0.25 -5.64 -17.12
C TRP A 190 -0.82 -5.18 -16.13
N ILE A 191 -1.98 -5.83 -16.11
CA ILE A 191 -3.15 -5.33 -15.38
C ILE A 191 -3.65 -6.36 -14.37
N LEU A 192 -4.18 -7.50 -14.82
CA LEU A 192 -4.96 -8.38 -13.95
C LEU A 192 -4.11 -8.99 -12.84
N VAL A 193 -2.92 -9.51 -13.16
CA VAL A 193 -2.05 -10.14 -12.17
C VAL A 193 -1.47 -9.10 -11.20
N PRO A 194 -0.87 -7.97 -11.65
CA PRO A 194 -0.43 -6.92 -10.73
C PRO A 194 -1.55 -6.35 -9.87
N LEU A 195 -2.74 -6.11 -10.45
CA LEU A 195 -3.89 -5.61 -9.71
C LEU A 195 -4.38 -6.62 -8.67
N PHE A 196 -4.46 -7.90 -9.02
CA PHE A 196 -4.80 -8.96 -8.08
C PHE A 196 -3.79 -9.03 -6.94
N GLN A 197 -2.49 -9.05 -7.25
CA GLN A 197 -1.42 -9.04 -6.25
C GLN A 197 -1.56 -7.83 -5.32
N TYR A 198 -1.73 -6.64 -5.88
CA TYR A 198 -1.93 -5.41 -5.11
C TYR A 198 -3.16 -5.51 -4.18
N ILE A 199 -4.33 -5.91 -4.71
CA ILE A 199 -5.55 -6.05 -3.91
C ILE A 199 -5.38 -7.10 -2.81
N SER A 200 -4.83 -8.28 -3.13
CA SER A 200 -4.59 -9.35 -2.15
C SER A 200 -3.68 -8.87 -1.02
N VAL A 201 -2.62 -8.14 -1.38
CA VAL A 201 -1.68 -7.56 -0.44
C VAL A 201 -2.35 -6.49 0.43
N MET A 202 -3.17 -5.61 -0.14
CA MET A 202 -3.93 -4.60 0.62
C MET A 202 -4.94 -5.25 1.58
N VAL A 203 -5.61 -6.33 1.17
CA VAL A 203 -6.51 -7.09 2.04
C VAL A 203 -5.75 -7.74 3.19
N LEU A 204 -4.61 -8.38 2.91
CA LEU A 204 -3.76 -8.98 3.94
C LEU A 204 -3.24 -7.90 4.91
N ALA A 205 -2.81 -6.77 4.38
CA ALA A 205 -2.34 -5.60 5.13
C ALA A 205 -3.41 -5.11 6.12
N ASP A 206 -4.61 -4.82 5.64
CA ASP A 206 -5.70 -4.31 6.48
C ASP A 206 -6.13 -5.34 7.52
N THR A 207 -6.09 -6.64 7.16
CA THR A 207 -6.35 -7.74 8.09
C THR A 207 -5.35 -7.74 9.24
N MET A 208 -4.05 -7.76 8.94
CA MET A 208 -2.98 -7.74 9.95
C MET A 208 -3.03 -6.47 10.80
N GLN A 209 -3.23 -5.33 10.16
CA GLN A 209 -3.37 -4.03 10.82
C GLN A 209 -4.53 -4.04 11.83
N TYR A 210 -5.72 -4.41 11.38
CA TYR A 210 -6.93 -4.41 12.19
C TYR A 210 -6.77 -5.28 13.44
N PHE A 211 -6.35 -6.55 13.26
CA PHE A 211 -6.25 -7.48 14.38
C PHE A 211 -5.14 -7.10 15.36
N THR A 212 -3.99 -6.64 14.87
CA THR A 212 -2.87 -6.23 15.72
C THR A 212 -3.21 -4.97 16.50
N HIS A 213 -3.76 -3.96 15.81
CA HIS A 213 -4.16 -2.71 16.42
C HIS A 213 -5.27 -2.91 17.46
N ARG A 214 -6.27 -3.76 17.17
CA ARG A 214 -7.29 -4.14 18.14
C ARG A 214 -6.67 -4.87 19.35
N ALA A 215 -5.72 -5.79 19.12
CA ALA A 215 -5.04 -6.47 20.23
C ALA A 215 -4.29 -5.48 21.13
N PHE A 216 -3.64 -4.48 20.54
CA PHE A 216 -2.97 -3.40 21.28
C PHE A 216 -3.93 -2.54 22.10
N HIS A 217 -5.16 -2.32 21.64
CA HIS A 217 -6.16 -1.57 22.41
C HIS A 217 -6.92 -2.40 23.45
N VAL A 218 -7.14 -3.70 23.20
CA VAL A 218 -7.92 -4.56 24.10
C VAL A 218 -7.06 -5.13 25.23
N ASN A 219 -5.81 -5.50 24.94
CA ASN A 219 -4.89 -6.02 25.94
C ASN A 219 -4.21 -4.87 26.70
N LYS A 220 -4.51 -4.74 27.99
CA LYS A 220 -3.96 -3.66 28.85
C LYS A 220 -2.43 -3.65 28.90
N TRP A 221 -1.78 -4.81 28.83
CA TRP A 221 -0.32 -4.89 28.86
C TRP A 221 0.27 -4.35 27.56
N LEU A 222 -0.26 -4.80 26.42
CA LEU A 222 0.18 -4.33 25.11
C LEU A 222 -0.07 -2.82 24.94
N TYR A 223 -1.24 -2.34 25.35
CA TYR A 223 -1.54 -0.92 25.36
C TYR A 223 -0.51 -0.14 26.17
N LYS A 224 -0.32 -0.51 27.45
CA LYS A 224 0.49 0.27 28.38
C LYS A 224 1.97 0.34 27.98
N HIS A 225 2.54 -0.75 27.46
CA HIS A 225 3.98 -0.85 27.25
C HIS A 225 4.42 -0.67 25.79
N ILE A 226 3.53 -0.87 24.82
CA ILE A 226 3.87 -0.81 23.40
C ILE A 226 3.10 0.35 22.75
N HIS A 227 1.77 0.27 22.73
CA HIS A 227 0.95 1.17 21.92
C HIS A 227 0.65 2.54 22.56
N SER A 228 0.91 2.70 23.86
CA SER A 228 0.73 3.97 24.56
C SER A 228 1.60 5.09 23.98
N MET A 229 2.81 4.75 23.50
CA MET A 229 3.72 5.69 22.84
C MET A 229 3.11 6.28 21.57
N HIS A 230 2.43 5.47 20.76
CA HIS A 230 1.73 5.95 19.57
C HIS A 230 0.66 6.99 19.93
N HIS A 231 -0.07 6.76 21.03
CA HIS A 231 -1.09 7.69 21.54
C HIS A 231 -0.53 8.90 22.31
N ASP A 232 0.79 9.06 22.43
CA ASP A 232 1.40 10.27 22.99
C ASP A 232 1.34 11.46 22.01
N ILE A 233 1.09 11.20 20.73
CA ILE A 233 0.75 12.21 19.71
C ILE A 233 -0.76 12.26 19.54
N TYR A 234 -1.40 13.21 20.22
CA TYR A 234 -2.84 13.42 20.15
C TYR A 234 -3.27 14.24 18.92
N VAL A 235 -2.52 15.31 18.62
CA VAL A 235 -2.63 16.10 17.39
C VAL A 235 -1.49 15.64 16.48
N PRO A 236 -1.78 14.92 15.39
CA PRO A 236 -0.75 14.39 14.52
C PRO A 236 0.15 15.48 13.95
N TYR A 237 1.47 15.27 14.05
CA TYR A 237 2.43 16.03 13.24
C TYR A 237 2.50 15.43 11.84
N ALA A 238 2.86 16.23 10.84
CA ALA A 238 3.03 15.77 9.46
C ALA A 238 4.02 14.59 9.34
N TYR A 239 5.03 14.56 10.22
CA TYR A 239 6.06 13.53 10.34
C TYR A 239 5.87 12.65 11.60
N GLY A 240 4.64 12.53 12.09
CA GLY A 240 4.29 11.82 13.32
C GLY A 240 4.11 10.30 13.17
N ALA A 241 4.01 9.79 11.93
CA ALA A 241 3.59 8.41 11.68
C ALA A 241 4.53 7.37 12.32
N PHE A 242 5.83 7.64 12.35
CA PHE A 242 6.87 6.76 12.90
C PHE A 242 7.14 6.94 14.41
N TYR A 243 6.22 7.59 15.14
CA TYR A 243 6.37 7.69 16.59
C TYR A 243 5.60 6.57 17.29
N ASN A 244 6.12 5.36 17.17
CA ASN A 244 5.59 4.17 17.81
C ASN A 244 6.71 3.29 18.37
N HIS A 245 6.33 2.34 19.21
CA HIS A 245 7.29 1.41 19.80
C HIS A 245 7.82 0.46 18.71
N PRO A 246 9.11 0.07 18.68
CA PRO A 246 9.64 -0.81 17.63
C PRO A 246 8.90 -2.14 17.44
N LEU A 247 8.36 -2.71 18.53
CA LEU A 247 7.52 -3.91 18.48
C LEU A 247 6.11 -3.69 17.89
N GLU A 248 5.66 -2.45 17.79
CA GLU A 248 4.49 -2.05 17.01
C GLU A 248 4.86 -2.01 15.52
N THR A 249 6.02 -1.44 15.21
CA THR A 249 6.57 -1.28 13.85
C THR A 249 6.77 -2.60 13.10
N ILE A 250 7.12 -3.70 13.78
CA ILE A 250 7.36 -5.01 13.12
C ILE A 250 6.07 -5.63 12.54
N PRO A 251 4.99 -5.84 13.30
CA PRO A 251 3.75 -6.40 12.75
C PRO A 251 2.91 -5.40 11.93
N ILE A 252 3.03 -4.09 12.20
CA ILE A 252 2.22 -3.05 11.58
C ILE A 252 2.96 -2.35 10.42
N ASP A 253 4.19 -1.86 10.63
CA ASP A 253 4.89 -1.01 9.64
C ASP A 253 5.88 -1.75 8.71
N MET A 254 6.34 -2.99 9.02
CA MET A 254 7.18 -3.77 8.09
C MET A 254 6.39 -4.34 6.91
N VAL A 255 5.07 -4.46 7.04
CA VAL A 255 4.22 -5.03 5.99
C VAL A 255 3.55 -3.90 5.19
N PHE A 256 2.90 -2.89 5.81
CA PHE A 256 2.39 -1.71 5.10
C PHE A 256 2.30 -0.47 5.99
N PHE A 257 2.49 0.71 5.39
CA PHE A 257 2.53 2.02 6.04
C PHE A 257 1.15 2.51 6.52
N PRO A 258 0.86 2.57 7.82
CA PRO A 258 -0.43 3.03 8.32
C PRO A 258 -0.35 4.48 8.81
N ILE A 259 -1.28 5.31 8.33
CA ILE A 259 -1.67 6.55 9.00
C ILE A 259 -2.96 6.22 9.76
N HIS A 260 -2.88 5.96 11.07
CA HIS A 260 -4.09 5.88 11.88
C HIS A 260 -4.53 7.26 12.36
N GLN A 261 -5.84 7.41 12.48
CA GLN A 261 -6.56 8.59 12.91
C GLN A 261 -6.78 8.52 14.43
N THR A 262 -6.70 9.60 15.20
CA THR A 262 -6.88 9.57 16.68
C THR A 262 -8.31 9.28 17.16
N TRP A 263 -9.19 8.85 16.24
CA TRP A 263 -10.63 8.67 16.46
C TRP A 263 -10.93 7.20 16.78
N GLY A 264 -11.19 6.93 18.07
CA GLY A 264 -11.73 5.64 18.50
C GLY A 264 -10.69 4.70 19.11
N MET A 265 -10.21 4.98 20.32
CA MET A 265 -9.45 4.00 21.14
C MET A 265 -10.17 2.65 21.36
N LYS A 266 -11.42 2.51 20.89
CA LYS A 266 -12.26 1.30 20.99
C LYS A 266 -12.97 0.95 19.67
N HIS A 267 -12.77 1.71 18.61
CA HIS A 267 -13.56 1.63 17.37
C HIS A 267 -12.73 2.04 16.14
N ASN A 268 -13.10 1.58 14.94
CA ASN A 268 -12.41 1.89 13.68
C ASN A 268 -10.93 1.48 13.69
N PHE A 269 -10.63 0.20 13.93
CA PHE A 269 -9.24 -0.26 14.00
C PHE A 269 -8.59 -0.46 12.63
N SER A 270 -9.37 -0.59 11.54
CA SER A 270 -8.85 -0.68 10.18
C SER A 270 -8.27 0.67 9.73
N VAL A 271 -7.33 0.62 8.77
CA VAL A 271 -6.64 1.82 8.27
C VAL A 271 -6.91 2.04 6.78
N TYR A 272 -7.00 0.98 5.99
CA TYR A 272 -7.17 1.09 4.53
C TYR A 272 -8.64 1.00 4.10
N GLY A 273 -9.43 0.19 4.81
CA GLY A 273 -10.86 0.03 4.58
C GLY A 273 -11.67 0.13 5.86
N SER A 274 -12.94 -0.25 5.77
CA SER A 274 -13.83 -0.38 6.93
C SER A 274 -14.45 -1.78 7.03
N PHE A 275 -13.99 -2.73 6.20
CA PHE A 275 -14.56 -4.06 6.10
C PHE A 275 -14.54 -4.80 7.44
N TRP A 276 -13.36 -4.88 8.08
CA TRP A 276 -13.21 -5.57 9.35
C TRP A 276 -13.96 -4.87 10.48
N ASP A 277 -13.99 -3.54 10.47
CA ASP A 277 -14.77 -2.79 11.44
C ASP A 277 -16.28 -3.04 11.33
N TRP A 278 -16.81 -3.15 10.12
CA TRP A 278 -18.20 -3.54 9.89
C TRP A 278 -18.47 -4.97 10.33
N LEU A 279 -17.61 -5.92 9.91
CA LEU A 279 -17.78 -7.33 10.20
C LEU A 279 -17.72 -7.63 11.71
N MET A 280 -16.82 -6.94 12.42
CA MET A 280 -16.56 -7.18 13.84
C MET A 280 -17.36 -6.26 14.77
N GLY A 281 -18.24 -5.42 14.21
CA GLY A 281 -19.06 -4.48 14.98
C GLY A 281 -18.25 -3.40 15.71
N THR A 282 -17.04 -3.10 15.24
CA THR A 282 -16.20 -2.02 15.78
C THR A 282 -16.30 -0.73 14.97
N HIS A 283 -17.12 -0.72 13.91
CA HIS A 283 -17.38 0.47 13.11
C HIS A 283 -18.01 1.60 13.96
N TRP A 284 -17.45 2.79 13.80
CA TRP A 284 -17.95 4.01 14.43
C TRP A 284 -18.42 5.00 13.37
N SER A 285 -19.63 5.53 13.58
CA SER A 285 -20.27 6.51 12.73
C SER A 285 -20.03 7.94 13.25
N PRO A 286 -19.66 8.90 12.37
CA PRO A 286 -19.48 10.30 12.75
C PRO A 286 -20.76 10.99 13.27
N PHE A 287 -21.91 10.33 13.15
CA PHE A 287 -23.20 10.80 13.66
C PHE A 287 -23.53 10.30 15.08
N ASP A 288 -22.63 9.55 15.73
CA ASP A 288 -22.85 9.14 17.13
C ASP A 288 -22.79 10.35 18.08
N GLN A 289 -23.95 10.69 18.65
CA GLN A 289 -24.16 11.84 19.52
C GLN A 289 -23.26 11.82 20.78
N ARG A 290 -23.00 10.65 21.38
CA ARG A 290 -22.18 10.54 22.59
C ARG A 290 -20.72 10.88 22.33
N ALA A 291 -20.23 10.49 21.15
CA ALA A 291 -18.87 10.78 20.74
C ALA A 291 -18.67 12.26 20.40
N GLN A 292 -19.67 12.89 19.74
CA GLN A 292 -19.67 14.33 19.48
C GLN A 292 -19.66 15.15 20.78
N GLU A 293 -20.43 14.75 21.79
CA GLU A 293 -20.42 15.39 23.11
C GLU A 293 -19.07 15.26 23.81
N LYS A 294 -18.46 14.08 23.77
CA LYS A 294 -17.12 13.85 24.32
C LYS A 294 -16.07 14.73 23.63
N TYR A 295 -16.17 14.90 22.31
CA TYR A 295 -15.31 15.76 21.53
C TYR A 295 -15.43 17.24 21.93
N LYS A 296 -16.68 17.75 22.02
CA LYS A 296 -16.94 19.12 22.48
C LYS A 296 -16.34 19.38 23.86
N ARG A 297 -16.50 18.43 24.79
CA ARG A 297 -15.91 18.52 26.13
C ARG A 297 -14.38 18.52 26.11
N GLY A 298 -13.78 17.71 25.22
CA GLY A 298 -12.33 17.65 25.00
C GLY A 298 -11.74 19.00 24.61
N LYS A 299 -12.36 19.67 23.63
CA LYS A 299 -11.97 21.00 23.14
C LYS A 299 -12.02 22.07 24.23
N VAL A 300 -13.14 22.17 24.93
CA VAL A 300 -13.34 23.14 26.03
C VAL A 300 -12.26 22.96 27.10
N THR A 301 -11.92 21.71 27.43
CA THR A 301 -10.89 21.41 28.43
C THR A 301 -9.49 21.84 27.97
N ALA A 302 -9.17 21.64 26.68
CA ALA A 302 -7.90 22.03 26.09
C ALA A 302 -7.75 23.56 26.05
N GLU A 303 -8.80 24.27 25.65
CA GLU A 303 -8.83 25.74 25.63
C GLU A 303 -8.66 26.34 27.04
N ALA A 304 -9.37 25.81 28.03
CA ALA A 304 -9.22 26.23 29.43
C ALA A 304 -7.78 25.99 29.94
N SER A 305 -7.17 24.86 29.57
CA SER A 305 -5.80 24.52 29.94
C SER A 305 -4.78 25.45 29.28
N ALA A 306 -4.98 25.77 27.99
CA ALA A 306 -4.14 26.72 27.26
C ALA A 306 -4.25 28.14 27.81
N ALA A 307 -5.45 28.59 28.17
CA ALA A 307 -5.67 29.89 28.81
C ALA A 307 -4.96 29.97 30.18
N LYS A 308 -5.07 28.92 31.00
CA LYS A 308 -4.36 28.83 32.29
C LYS A 308 -2.84 28.87 32.13
N LYS A 309 -2.30 28.21 31.10
CA LYS A 309 -0.87 28.23 30.78
C LYS A 309 -0.40 29.65 30.41
N LYS A 310 -1.12 30.34 29.53
CA LYS A 310 -0.82 31.74 29.16
C LYS A 310 -0.86 32.70 30.37
N LEU A 311 -1.82 32.51 31.28
CA LEU A 311 -1.90 33.31 32.51
C LEU A 311 -0.68 33.06 33.42
N ARG A 312 -0.23 31.81 33.53
CA ARG A 312 0.95 31.46 34.34
C ARG A 312 2.26 31.99 33.75
N GLU A 313 2.38 32.06 32.43
CA GLU A 313 3.54 32.65 31.74
C GLU A 313 3.55 34.18 31.81
N LYS A 314 2.38 34.82 31.93
CA LYS A 314 2.25 36.29 32.12
C LYS A 314 2.37 36.75 33.57
N ALA A 315 2.25 35.84 34.54
CA ALA A 315 2.45 36.19 35.94
C ALA A 315 3.95 36.47 36.18
N PRO A 316 4.35 37.69 36.60
CA PRO A 316 5.75 37.97 36.90
C PRO A 316 6.22 37.01 38.00
N ALA A 317 7.43 36.47 37.85
CA ALA A 317 8.08 35.67 38.88
C ALA A 317 8.15 36.53 40.15
N MET A 318 7.23 36.29 41.08
CA MET A 318 7.24 36.92 42.39
C MET A 318 8.45 36.34 43.12
N VAL A 319 9.59 37.03 42.98
CA VAL A 319 10.78 36.79 43.79
C VAL A 319 10.37 37.10 45.22
N ILE A 320 10.13 36.05 46.00
CA ILE A 320 9.98 36.17 47.45
C ILE A 320 11.38 36.50 47.98
N GLY A 321 11.68 37.79 48.06
CA GLY A 321 12.89 38.28 48.70
C GLY A 321 12.80 38.01 50.20
N ASN A 322 13.71 37.19 50.72
CA ASN A 322 13.91 37.04 52.14
C ASN A 322 14.39 38.38 52.73
N SER A 323 13.48 39.12 53.37
CA SER A 323 13.86 40.21 54.25
C SER A 323 14.20 39.64 55.64
N THR A 324 15.44 39.25 55.87
CA THR A 324 15.98 39.27 57.23
C THR A 324 16.28 40.72 57.58
N ALA A 325 15.38 41.31 58.36
CA ALA A 325 15.55 42.61 58.98
C ALA A 325 16.76 42.56 59.93
N VAL A 326 17.61 43.58 59.81
CA VAL A 326 18.60 43.98 60.80
C VAL A 326 17.95 45.05 61.65
N GLU A 327 17.86 44.84 62.97
CA GLU A 327 17.77 45.89 63.99
C GLU A 327 18.83 45.54 65.05
N ILE A 328 19.98 46.25 64.98
CA ILE A 328 20.48 47.27 65.93
C ILE A 328 20.87 46.69 67.29
#